data_AF-A0A316LH98-F1
#
_entry.id   AF-A0A316LH98-F1
#
_cell.length_a   1.000
_cell.length_b   1.000
_cell.length_c   1.000
_cell.angle_alpha   90.00
_cell.angle_beta   90.00
_cell.angle_gamma   90.00
#
_symmetry.space_group_name_H-M   'P 1'
#
loop_
_entity.id
_entity.type
_entity.pdbx_description
1 polymer ?
#
loop_
_entity_poly.entity_id
_entity_poly.type
_entity_poly.pdbx_seq_one_letter_code
_entity_poly.pdbx_strand_id
1 'polypeptide(L)'
;MLSKINNITVFFEQGEKLTIPADYIKKFYISNINKNGDEIPYEESGITNKLIANFAMILFNDNTLNQNEFKIFKDNNIYSIAIKFKSSKTITFIITSAISPFLNNMEHNMYQKEYIFNNSKALLISEYKVKNITSLFI
;
A
#
# COMPACT_ATOMS: atom_id res chain seq x y z
N MET A 1 -7.27 0.76 -14.63
CA MET A 1 -7.68 0.16 -13.34
C MET A 1 -8.33 1.19 -12.41
N LEU A 2 -7.72 2.37 -12.21
CA LEU A 2 -8.23 3.44 -11.33
C LEU A 2 -9.67 3.90 -11.64
N SER A 3 -10.09 3.93 -12.91
CA SER A 3 -11.44 4.36 -13.30
C SER A 3 -12.59 3.54 -12.70
N LYS A 4 -12.31 2.31 -12.24
CA LYS A 4 -13.28 1.43 -11.55
C LYS A 4 -13.20 1.53 -10.02
N ILE A 5 -12.17 2.18 -9.49
CA ILE A 5 -11.94 2.38 -8.06
C ILE A 5 -12.68 3.66 -7.64
N ASN A 6 -13.30 3.62 -6.47
CA ASN A 6 -13.92 4.79 -5.84
C ASN A 6 -12.92 5.46 -4.88
N ASN A 7 -12.34 4.67 -3.98
CA ASN A 7 -11.30 5.12 -3.05
C ASN A 7 -10.42 3.95 -2.61
N ILE A 8 -9.27 4.31 -2.05
CA ILE A 8 -8.36 3.43 -1.35
C ILE A 8 -8.35 3.84 0.12
N THR A 9 -8.61 2.91 1.02
CA THR A 9 -8.47 3.14 2.46
C THR A 9 -7.20 2.46 2.94
N VAL A 10 -6.27 3.23 3.49
CA VAL A 10 -5.09 2.73 4.19
C VAL A 10 -5.44 2.64 5.67
N PHE A 11 -5.21 1.48 6.28
CA PHE A 11 -5.42 1.27 7.70
C PHE A 11 -4.08 1.17 8.40
N PHE A 12 -3.95 1.94 9.47
CA PHE A 12 -2.78 2.01 10.31
C PHE A 12 -3.04 1.29 11.63
N GLU A 13 -1.98 0.85 12.28
CA GLU A 13 -2.06 0.33 13.64
C GLU A 13 -2.74 1.33 14.57
N GLN A 14 -3.27 0.82 15.69
CA GLN A 14 -4.00 1.62 16.68
C GLN A 14 -5.35 2.18 16.18
N GLY A 15 -5.82 1.74 15.00
CA GLY A 15 -7.18 1.97 14.52
C GLY A 15 -7.36 3.24 13.66
N GLU A 16 -6.27 3.97 13.39
CA GLU A 16 -6.30 5.09 12.45
C GLU A 16 -6.49 4.60 11.00
N LYS A 17 -7.11 5.45 10.18
CA LYS A 17 -7.31 5.16 8.76
C LYS A 17 -7.31 6.44 7.93
N LEU A 18 -6.77 6.34 6.72
CA LEU A 18 -6.83 7.41 5.72
C LEU A 18 -7.59 6.89 4.50
N THR A 19 -8.68 7.57 4.13
CA THR A 19 -9.43 7.25 2.91
C THR A 19 -9.08 8.25 1.82
N ILE A 20 -8.54 7.74 0.72
CA ILE A 20 -7.98 8.51 -0.37
C ILE A 20 -8.90 8.33 -1.59
N PRO A 21 -9.56 9.40 -2.07
CA PRO A 21 -10.34 9.35 -3.30
C PRO A 21 -9.50 8.86 -4.47
N ALA A 22 -10.09 8.08 -5.38
CA ALA A 22 -9.37 7.59 -6.57
C ALA A 22 -8.83 8.75 -7.44
N ASP A 23 -9.52 9.88 -7.46
CA ASP A 23 -9.12 11.09 -8.19
C ASP A 23 -7.84 11.73 -7.63
N TYR A 24 -7.40 11.34 -6.42
CA TYR A 24 -6.15 11.82 -5.83
C TYR A 24 -4.97 10.95 -6.21
N ILE A 25 -5.21 9.82 -6.89
CA ILE A 25 -4.21 8.81 -7.18
C ILE A 25 -3.89 8.85 -8.68
N LYS A 26 -2.62 9.09 -8.98
CA LYS A 26 -2.05 9.06 -10.34
C LYS A 26 -1.72 7.65 -10.79
N LYS A 27 -1.11 6.85 -9.91
CA LYS A 27 -0.71 5.46 -10.17
C LYS A 27 -0.93 4.63 -8.91
N PHE A 28 -1.46 3.43 -9.08
CA PHE A 28 -1.64 2.48 -7.98
C PHE A 28 -1.27 1.07 -8.45
N TYR A 29 -0.54 0.35 -7.63
CA TYR A 29 -0.23 -1.06 -7.84
C TYR A 29 -0.08 -1.75 -6.49
N ILE A 30 -0.56 -2.98 -6.41
CA ILE A 30 -0.44 -3.85 -5.23
C ILE A 30 -0.28 -5.26 -5.75
N SER A 31 0.61 -6.05 -5.14
CA SER A 31 0.91 -7.42 -5.56
C SER A 31 1.66 -8.19 -4.48
N ASN A 32 1.90 -9.47 -4.77
CA ASN A 32 3.01 -10.20 -4.17
C ASN A 32 4.16 -10.25 -5.18
N ILE A 33 5.39 -10.03 -4.71
CA ILE A 33 6.62 -10.20 -5.48
C ILE A 33 7.56 -11.17 -4.77
N ASN A 34 8.48 -11.78 -5.52
CA ASN A 34 9.60 -12.53 -4.95
C ASN A 34 10.84 -11.61 -4.77
N LYS A 35 11.93 -12.17 -4.22
CA LYS A 35 13.22 -11.47 -4.02
C LYS A 35 13.86 -10.91 -5.30
N ASN A 36 13.48 -11.39 -6.48
CA ASN A 36 13.95 -10.91 -7.78
C ASN A 36 13.07 -9.77 -8.31
N GLY A 37 11.92 -9.52 -7.70
CA GLY A 37 10.93 -8.54 -8.13
C GLY A 37 9.88 -9.09 -9.11
N ASP A 38 9.84 -10.40 -9.34
CA ASP A 38 8.81 -11.00 -10.19
C ASP A 38 7.50 -11.11 -9.42
N GLU A 39 6.38 -10.78 -10.08
CA GLU A 39 5.04 -10.96 -9.51
C GLU A 39 4.76 -12.46 -9.28
N ILE A 40 4.24 -12.78 -8.11
CA ILE A 40 3.80 -14.12 -7.73
C ILE A 40 2.31 -14.08 -7.36
N PRO A 41 1.60 -15.23 -7.41
CA PRO A 41 0.20 -15.27 -7.06
C PRO A 41 -0.09 -14.72 -5.65
N TYR A 42 -1.28 -14.16 -5.48
CA TYR A 42 -1.78 -13.79 -4.16
C TYR A 42 -1.99 -15.02 -3.30
N GLU A 43 -1.66 -14.88 -2.01
CA GLU A 43 -2.00 -15.87 -1.00
C GLU A 43 -3.30 -15.47 -0.30
N GLU A 44 -4.18 -16.44 -0.06
CA GLU A 44 -5.36 -16.22 0.75
C GLU A 44 -4.95 -16.01 2.20
N SER A 45 -5.52 -15.00 2.86
CA SER A 45 -5.16 -14.71 4.25
C SER A 45 -5.84 -15.62 5.27
N GLY A 46 -6.54 -16.68 4.83
CA GLY A 46 -7.45 -17.48 5.65
C GLY A 46 -8.72 -16.75 6.10
N ILE A 47 -8.95 -15.51 5.64
CA ILE A 47 -10.13 -14.69 5.95
C ILE A 47 -10.81 -14.31 4.63
N THR A 48 -12.13 -14.49 4.56
CA THR A 48 -12.91 -14.19 3.35
C THR A 48 -12.71 -12.75 2.87
N ASN A 49 -12.49 -12.58 1.56
CA ASN A 49 -12.25 -11.30 0.88
C ASN A 49 -10.99 -10.55 1.35
N LYS A 50 -10.03 -11.27 1.94
CA LYS A 50 -8.71 -10.74 2.29
C LYS A 50 -7.62 -11.50 1.57
N LEU A 51 -6.78 -10.76 0.87
CA LEU A 51 -5.57 -11.27 0.23
C LEU A 51 -4.35 -10.75 0.96
N ILE A 52 -3.25 -11.47 0.82
CA ILE A 52 -1.95 -11.04 1.31
C ILE A 52 -1.22 -10.27 0.20
N ALA A 53 -0.61 -9.13 0.54
CA ALA A 53 0.26 -8.36 -0.36
C ALA A 53 1.58 -8.02 0.34
N ASN A 54 2.72 -8.26 -0.32
CA ASN A 54 4.05 -7.86 0.17
C ASN A 54 4.66 -6.68 -0.59
N PHE A 55 3.92 -6.12 -1.55
CA PHE A 55 4.31 -4.96 -2.34
C PHE A 55 3.11 -4.05 -2.62
N ALA A 56 3.25 -2.76 -2.37
CA ALA A 56 2.25 -1.75 -2.74
C ALA A 56 2.92 -0.44 -3.15
N MET A 57 2.30 0.23 -4.12
CA MET A 57 2.77 1.48 -4.71
C MET A 57 1.60 2.44 -4.90
N ILE A 58 1.74 3.66 -4.39
CA ILE A 58 0.77 4.74 -4.63
C ILE A 58 1.54 5.98 -5.06
N LEU A 59 1.22 6.51 -6.24
CA LEU A 59 1.64 7.83 -6.69
C LEU A 59 0.41 8.74 -6.63
N PHE A 60 0.51 9.84 -5.90
CA PHE A 60 -0.57 10.81 -5.76
C PHE A 60 -0.50 11.87 -6.87
N ASN A 61 -1.65 12.46 -7.22
CA ASN A 61 -1.69 13.66 -8.02
C ASN A 61 -1.12 14.86 -7.22
N ASP A 62 -0.59 15.85 -7.92
CA ASP A 62 0.01 17.02 -7.28
C ASP A 62 -1.00 17.75 -6.38
N ASN A 63 -0.53 18.22 -5.22
CA ASN A 63 -1.30 19.01 -4.24
C ASN A 63 -2.59 18.35 -3.70
N THR A 64 -2.73 17.03 -3.77
CA THR A 64 -3.97 16.34 -3.32
C THR A 64 -3.98 15.96 -1.84
N LEU A 65 -2.89 15.41 -1.33
CA LEU A 65 -2.70 15.21 0.12
C LEU A 65 -1.98 16.43 0.71
N ASN A 66 -2.42 16.92 1.86
CA ASN A 66 -1.69 17.94 2.62
C ASN A 66 -0.47 17.32 3.36
N GLN A 67 0.39 18.15 3.97
CA GLN A 67 1.60 17.65 4.65
C GLN A 67 1.27 16.77 5.86
N ASN A 68 0.20 17.04 6.60
CA ASN A 68 -0.17 16.28 7.79
C ASN A 68 -0.74 14.91 7.42
N GLU A 69 -1.63 14.86 6.42
CA GLU A 69 -2.15 13.62 5.84
C GLU A 69 -1.06 12.75 5.24
N PHE A 70 0.04 13.34 4.75
CA PHE A 70 1.16 12.56 4.26
C PHE A 70 2.09 12.09 5.38
N LYS A 71 2.27 12.86 6.45
CA LYS A 71 3.11 12.47 7.60
C LYS A 71 2.63 11.21 8.32
N ILE A 72 1.34 10.87 8.24
CA ILE A 72 0.79 9.64 8.82
C ILE A 72 1.43 8.36 8.23
N PHE A 73 2.07 8.47 7.06
CA PHE A 73 2.78 7.37 6.42
C PHE A 73 4.19 7.12 7.00
N LYS A 74 4.64 7.86 8.02
CA LYS A 74 6.01 7.78 8.52
C LYS A 74 6.26 6.68 9.55
N ASP A 75 5.22 6.15 10.16
CA ASP A 75 5.36 5.31 11.34
C ASP A 75 5.50 3.81 11.03
N ASN A 76 5.72 3.42 9.76
CA ASN A 76 5.77 2.03 9.29
C ASN A 76 4.62 1.15 9.80
N ASN A 77 3.47 1.76 10.06
CA ASN A 77 2.36 1.20 10.82
C ASN A 77 1.18 0.78 9.93
N ILE A 78 1.35 0.71 8.61
CA ILE A 78 0.31 0.24 7.70
C ILE A 78 0.17 -1.27 7.85
N TYR A 79 -1.00 -1.74 8.25
CA TYR A 79 -1.29 -3.19 8.32
C TYR A 79 -2.20 -3.67 7.18
N SER A 80 -3.01 -2.79 6.58
CA SER A 80 -3.84 -3.18 5.43
C SER A 80 -4.22 -2.03 4.51
N ILE A 81 -4.52 -2.37 3.27
CA ILE A 81 -5.03 -1.47 2.23
C ILE A 81 -6.31 -2.07 1.67
N ALA A 82 -7.43 -1.34 1.75
CA ALA A 82 -8.67 -1.73 1.10
C ALA A 82 -8.92 -0.91 -0.15
N ILE A 83 -9.36 -1.59 -1.21
CA ILE A 83 -9.78 -0.98 -2.46
C ILE A 83 -11.30 -1.08 -2.54
N LYS A 84 -11.98 0.06 -2.50
CA LYS A 84 -13.43 0.14 -2.71
C LYS A 84 -13.69 0.44 -4.18
N PHE A 85 -14.35 -0.48 -4.88
CA PHE A 85 -14.75 -0.29 -6.27
C PHE A 85 -16.05 0.50 -6.36
N LYS A 86 -16.29 1.16 -7.52
CA LYS A 86 -17.55 1.87 -7.81
C LYS A 86 -18.77 0.94 -7.78
N SER A 87 -18.58 -0.37 -7.98
CA SER A 87 -19.62 -1.39 -7.83
C SER A 87 -19.92 -1.76 -6.36
N SER A 88 -19.44 -0.99 -5.38
CA SER A 88 -19.52 -1.23 -3.94
C SER A 88 -18.77 -2.45 -3.40
N LYS A 89 -18.24 -3.32 -4.28
CA LYS A 89 -17.34 -4.40 -3.88
C LYS A 89 -16.08 -3.83 -3.25
N THR A 90 -15.56 -4.50 -2.24
CA THR A 90 -14.32 -4.14 -1.55
C THR A 90 -13.42 -5.35 -1.50
N ILE A 91 -12.15 -5.15 -1.80
CA ILE A 91 -11.10 -6.13 -1.54
C ILE A 91 -10.12 -5.52 -0.55
N THR A 92 -9.71 -6.30 0.45
CA THR A 92 -8.74 -5.85 1.44
C THR A 92 -7.47 -6.66 1.29
N PHE A 93 -6.36 -5.97 1.15
CA PHE A 93 -5.03 -6.55 1.18
C PHE A 93 -4.45 -6.36 2.56
N ILE A 94 -4.17 -7.47 3.22
CA ILE A 94 -3.34 -7.51 4.41
C ILE A 94 -1.91 -7.35 3.95
N ILE A 95 -1.22 -6.33 4.43
CA ILE A 95 0.19 -6.16 4.12
C ILE A 95 0.97 -7.10 5.05
N THR A 96 1.86 -7.94 4.49
CA THR A 96 2.49 -9.12 5.14
C THR A 96 3.23 -8.89 6.46
N SER A 97 3.27 -7.68 7.01
CA SER A 97 3.62 -7.46 8.42
C SER A 97 2.61 -8.05 9.41
N ALA A 98 1.45 -8.57 8.97
CA ALA A 98 0.35 -8.97 9.86
C ALA A 98 0.12 -10.49 10.03
N ILE A 99 0.93 -11.38 9.44
CA ILE A 99 0.72 -12.84 9.58
C ILE A 99 2.04 -13.58 9.83
N SER A 100 2.45 -13.59 11.10
CA SER A 100 2.94 -14.80 11.76
C SER A 100 2.65 -14.70 13.26
N PRO A 101 1.58 -15.33 13.78
CA PRO A 101 1.32 -15.37 15.22
C PRO A 101 2.40 -16.11 16.04
N PHE A 102 3.48 -16.55 15.40
CA PHE A 102 4.58 -17.33 15.99
C PHE A 102 5.96 -16.66 15.89
N LEU A 103 6.07 -15.46 15.29
CA LEU A 103 7.32 -14.72 15.21
C LEU A 103 7.22 -13.46 16.08
N ASN A 104 7.79 -13.53 17.28
CA ASN A 104 7.81 -12.45 18.28
C ASN A 104 8.64 -11.20 17.88
N ASN A 105 9.21 -11.17 16.68
CA ASN A 105 9.93 -10.02 16.14
C ASN A 105 9.43 -9.76 14.71
N MET A 106 8.33 -9.02 14.56
CA MET A 106 7.93 -8.51 13.24
C MET A 106 8.28 -7.03 13.18
N GLU A 107 9.40 -6.73 12.52
CA GLU A 107 9.65 -5.37 12.03
C GLU A 107 8.66 -5.10 10.90
N HIS A 108 7.70 -4.22 11.17
CA HIS A 108 6.65 -3.85 10.23
C HIS A 108 7.26 -3.31 8.94
N ASN A 109 6.86 -3.86 7.78
CA ASN A 109 7.11 -3.33 6.45
C ASN A 109 8.46 -2.59 6.33
N MET A 110 9.55 -3.30 6.61
CA MET A 110 10.88 -2.71 6.86
C MET A 110 11.36 -1.76 5.74
N TYR A 111 10.81 -1.88 4.52
CA TYR A 111 11.14 -1.00 3.39
C TYR A 111 10.00 -0.12 2.91
N GLN A 112 9.03 0.20 3.77
CA GLN A 112 8.10 1.30 3.51
C GLN A 112 8.89 2.60 3.35
N LYS A 113 8.61 3.32 2.26
CA LYS A 113 9.28 4.55 1.88
C LYS A 113 8.26 5.53 1.32
N GLU A 114 8.32 6.73 1.84
CA GLU A 114 7.62 7.89 1.29
C GLU A 114 8.63 8.86 0.67
N TYR A 115 8.25 9.53 -0.40
CA TYR A 115 9.09 10.56 -1.02
C TYR A 115 8.29 11.44 -1.98
N ILE A 116 8.95 12.50 -2.42
CA ILE A 116 8.46 13.40 -3.45
C ILE A 116 9.10 13.02 -4.78
N PHE A 117 8.30 12.81 -5.82
CA PHE A 117 8.72 12.52 -7.19
C PHE A 117 8.02 13.48 -8.15
N ASN A 118 8.77 14.34 -8.84
CA ASN A 118 8.23 15.36 -9.75
C ASN A 118 7.08 16.19 -9.14
N ASN A 119 7.27 16.69 -7.91
CA ASN A 119 6.26 17.42 -7.10
C ASN A 119 5.05 16.59 -6.64
N SER A 120 4.93 15.34 -7.07
CA SER A 120 3.93 14.39 -6.59
C SER A 120 4.43 13.67 -5.34
N LYS A 121 3.52 13.33 -4.43
CA LYS A 121 3.81 12.45 -3.30
C LYS A 121 3.76 11.00 -3.74
N ALA A 122 4.63 10.16 -3.19
CA ALA A 122 4.69 8.73 -3.49
C ALA A 122 4.86 7.91 -2.21
N LEU A 123 4.19 6.76 -2.16
CA LEU A 123 4.33 5.73 -1.14
C LEU A 123 4.73 4.42 -1.82
N LEU A 124 5.79 3.79 -1.32
CA LEU A 124 6.22 2.45 -1.66
C LEU A 124 6.21 1.62 -0.38
N ILE A 125 5.61 0.44 -0.43
CA ILE A 125 5.67 -0.57 0.62
C ILE A 125 6.23 -1.83 -0.01
N SER A 126 7.25 -2.42 0.60
CA SER A 126 7.84 -3.66 0.10
C SER A 126 8.48 -4.46 1.22
N GLU A 127 8.39 -5.78 1.11
CA GLU A 127 9.19 -6.73 1.89
C GLU A 127 10.68 -6.71 1.49
N TYR A 128 11.02 -6.25 0.27
CA TYR A 128 12.40 -6.25 -0.24
C TYR A 128 12.95 -4.84 -0.47
N LYS A 129 14.27 -4.69 -0.30
CA LYS A 129 14.96 -3.43 -0.56
C LYS A 129 15.02 -3.14 -2.07
N VAL A 130 14.23 -2.18 -2.53
CA VAL A 130 14.28 -1.70 -3.92
C VAL A 130 15.47 -0.75 -4.14
N LYS A 131 16.33 -1.06 -5.13
CA LYS A 131 17.53 -0.27 -5.47
C LYS A 131 17.23 0.94 -6.37
N ASN A 132 16.32 0.81 -7.34
CA ASN A 132 16.00 1.85 -8.32
C ASN A 132 14.54 2.30 -8.21
N ILE A 133 14.23 2.98 -7.11
CA ILE A 133 12.86 3.34 -6.71
C ILE A 133 12.23 4.29 -7.71
N THR A 134 12.96 5.30 -8.18
CA THR A 134 12.44 6.31 -9.12
C THR A 134 11.88 5.68 -10.38
N SER A 135 12.52 4.62 -10.89
CA SER A 135 12.08 3.91 -12.10
C SER A 135 10.73 3.21 -11.96
N LEU A 136 10.26 2.92 -10.74
CA LEU A 136 8.93 2.35 -10.53
C LEU A 136 7.80 3.37 -10.77
N PHE A 137 8.12 4.67 -10.67
CA PHE A 137 7.15 5.77 -10.69
C PHE A 137 7.18 6.58 -11.98
N ILE A 138 8.05 6.20 -12.91
CA ILE A 138 8.02 6.64 -14.31
C ILE A 138 6.75 6.11 -14.99
#